data_AF-A0A972CJ63-F1
#
_entry.id   AF-A0A972CJ63-F1
#
_cell.length_a   1.000
_cell.length_b   1.000
_cell.length_c   1.000
_cell.angle_alpha   90.00
_cell.angle_beta   90.00
_cell.angle_gamma   90.00
#
_symmetry.space_group_name_H-M   'P 1'
#
loop_
_entity.id
_entity.type
_entity.pdbx_description
1 polymer ?
#
loop_
_entity_poly.entity_id
_entity_poly.type
_entity_poly.pdbx_seq_one_letter_code
_entity_poly.pdbx_strand_id
1 'polypeptide(L)'
;MEHLIHTFVPIIANLLEIMGVFIVLFSSTKAFYKYARKLFQFTDENIKIEFSRALAVALEFKLGAEILKTLVIQTLDELIILGSIVLLRAALTFIIHWEIVSDSKSSKVLGQE
;
A
#
# COMPACT_ATOMS: atom_id res chain seq x y z
N MET A 1 16.82 18.94 20.12
CA MET A 1 16.71 18.21 18.84
C MET A 1 15.34 17.55 18.68
N GLU A 2 14.80 16.93 19.74
CA GLU A 2 13.45 16.30 19.74
C GLU A 2 12.32 17.26 19.32
N HIS A 3 12.32 18.50 19.80
CA HIS A 3 11.33 19.52 19.39
C HIS A 3 11.35 19.84 17.89
N LEU A 4 12.51 19.74 17.23
CA LEU A 4 12.61 19.95 15.79
C LEU A 4 11.94 18.77 15.06
N ILE A 5 12.20 17.53 15.48
CA ILE A 5 11.60 16.34 14.85
C ILE A 5 10.08 16.33 15.00
N HIS A 6 9.55 16.60 16.19
CA HIS A 6 8.10 16.69 16.42
C HIS A 6 7.42 17.82 15.63
N THR A 7 8.17 18.83 15.18
CA THR A 7 7.63 19.92 14.36
C THR A 7 7.76 19.63 12.86
N PHE A 8 8.92 19.14 12.42
CA PHE A 8 9.22 18.95 11.00
C PHE A 8 8.57 17.71 10.40
N VAL A 9 8.53 16.59 11.12
CA VAL A 9 8.02 15.33 10.56
C VAL A 9 6.52 15.40 10.22
N PRO A 10 5.64 15.98 11.07
CA PRO A 10 4.24 16.18 10.70
C PRO A 10 4.07 17.10 9.49
N ILE A 11 4.93 18.13 9.34
CA ILE A 11 4.92 19.02 8.18
C ILE A 11 5.24 18.23 6.90
N ILE A 12 6.28 17.39 6.94
CA ILE A 12 6.67 16.54 5.81
C ILE A 12 5.58 15.51 5.49
N ALA A 13 4.99 14.86 6.49
CA ALA A 13 3.90 13.91 6.29
C ALA A 13 2.68 14.58 5.64
N ASN A 14 2.31 15.78 6.09
CA ASN A 14 1.20 16.51 5.51
C ASN A 14 1.49 16.94 4.06
N LEU A 15 2.73 17.31 3.74
CA LEU A 15 3.15 17.56 2.35
C LEU A 15 3.00 16.33 1.47
N LEU A 16 3.43 15.14 1.94
CA LEU A 16 3.26 13.89 1.21
C LEU A 16 1.78 13.54 1.00
N GLU A 17 0.91 13.78 1.98
CA GLU A 17 -0.53 13.61 1.80
C GLU A 17 -1.11 14.54 0.74
N ILE A 18 -0.71 15.82 0.75
CA ILE A 18 -1.15 16.80 -0.24
C ILE A 18 -0.71 16.37 -1.64
N MET A 19 0.53 15.87 -1.79
CA MET A 19 1.02 15.33 -3.07
C MET A 19 0.18 14.14 -3.53
N GLY A 20 -0.11 13.18 -2.64
CA GLY A 20 -0.96 12.03 -2.96
C GLY A 20 -2.36 12.47 -3.42
N VAL A 21 -3.01 13.37 -2.66
CA VAL A 21 -4.33 13.92 -3.01
C VAL A 21 -4.30 14.63 -4.36
N PHE A 22 -3.26 15.42 -4.62
CA PHE A 22 -3.07 16.10 -5.90
C PHE A 22 -2.99 15.11 -7.06
N ILE A 23 -2.18 14.05 -6.93
CA ILE A 23 -2.05 13.04 -7.98
C ILE A 23 -3.39 12.34 -8.25
N VAL A 24 -4.14 11.97 -7.21
CA VAL A 24 -5.48 11.37 -7.35
C VAL A 24 -6.42 12.32 -8.08
N LEU A 25 -6.45 13.60 -7.69
CA LEU A 25 -7.34 14.61 -8.26
C LEU A 25 -7.06 14.83 -9.76
N PHE A 26 -5.79 15.03 -10.13
CA PHE A 26 -5.40 15.27 -11.52
C PHE A 26 -5.61 14.03 -12.39
N SER A 27 -5.21 12.86 -11.92
CA SER A 27 -5.38 11.60 -12.67
C SER A 27 -6.85 11.23 -12.84
N SER A 28 -7.69 11.39 -11.82
CA SER A 28 -9.13 11.13 -11.88
C SER A 28 -9.82 12.11 -12.83
N THR A 29 -9.51 13.40 -12.76
CA THR A 29 -10.09 14.41 -13.67
C THR A 29 -9.70 14.14 -15.12
N LYS A 30 -8.42 13.82 -15.38
CA LYS A 30 -7.91 13.47 -16.71
C LYS A 30 -8.57 12.19 -17.25
N ALA A 31 -8.65 11.15 -16.42
CA ALA A 31 -9.27 9.88 -16.79
C ALA A 31 -10.77 10.06 -17.07
N PHE A 32 -11.48 10.79 -16.22
CA PHE A 32 -12.90 11.09 -16.38
C PHE A 32 -13.18 11.90 -17.65
N TYR A 33 -12.39 12.96 -17.91
CA TYR A 33 -12.55 13.75 -19.13
C TYR A 33 -12.30 12.91 -20.40
N LYS A 34 -11.23 12.10 -20.41
CA LYS A 34 -10.95 11.18 -21.53
C LYS A 34 -12.05 10.14 -21.70
N TYR A 35 -12.57 9.58 -20.60
CA TYR A 35 -13.63 8.57 -20.63
C TYR A 35 -14.96 9.16 -21.12
N ALA A 36 -15.37 10.33 -20.61
CA ALA A 36 -16.57 11.05 -21.04
C ALA A 36 -16.51 11.40 -22.53
N ARG A 37 -15.35 11.86 -23.02
CA ARG A 37 -15.14 12.13 -24.46
C ARG A 37 -15.13 10.84 -25.31
N LYS A 38 -14.63 9.72 -24.76
CA LYS A 38 -14.59 8.41 -25.42
C LYS A 38 -15.90 7.64 -25.41
N LEU A 39 -16.92 8.05 -24.66
CA LEU A 39 -18.27 7.49 -24.85
C LEU A 39 -18.76 7.66 -26.31
N PHE A 40 -18.20 8.61 -27.05
CA PHE A 40 -18.39 8.77 -28.50
C PHE A 40 -17.43 7.94 -29.39
N GLN A 41 -16.33 7.39 -28.87
CA GLN A 41 -15.34 6.57 -29.60
C GLN A 41 -14.71 5.52 -28.67
N PHE A 42 -15.29 4.31 -28.66
CA PHE A 42 -14.83 3.17 -27.86
C PHE A 42 -13.41 2.74 -28.26
N THR A 43 -12.55 2.49 -27.25
CA THR A 43 -11.25 1.78 -27.26
C THR A 43 -10.09 2.63 -26.73
N ASP A 44 -9.72 2.50 -25.45
CA ASP A 44 -8.34 2.69 -24.98
C ASP A 44 -8.15 2.05 -23.60
N GLU A 45 -7.50 0.90 -23.59
CA GLU A 45 -7.03 0.22 -22.38
C GLU A 45 -5.94 1.04 -21.66
N ASN A 46 -5.23 1.90 -22.40
CA ASN A 46 -4.19 2.78 -21.90
C ASN A 46 -4.65 3.76 -20.81
N ILE A 47 -5.89 4.24 -20.87
CA ILE A 47 -6.41 5.20 -19.88
C ILE A 47 -6.52 4.55 -18.50
N LYS A 48 -6.99 3.29 -18.46
CA LYS A 48 -7.12 2.54 -17.22
C LYS A 48 -5.75 2.26 -16.60
N ILE A 49 -4.77 1.84 -17.42
CA ILE A 49 -3.41 1.57 -16.94
C ILE A 49 -2.72 2.85 -16.43
N GLU A 50 -2.84 3.97 -17.15
CA GLU A 50 -2.31 5.28 -16.72
C GLU A 50 -2.93 5.73 -15.38
N PHE A 51 -4.25 5.59 -15.24
CA PHE A 51 -4.97 5.91 -14.01
C PHE A 51 -4.57 5.03 -12.83
N SER A 52 -4.52 3.70 -13.02
CA SER A 52 -4.12 2.76 -11.97
C SER A 52 -2.68 2.98 -11.49
N ARG A 53 -1.75 3.33 -12.39
CA ARG A 53 -0.38 3.70 -11.99
C ARG A 53 -0.34 4.99 -11.17
N ALA A 54 -1.09 6.01 -11.58
CA ALA A 54 -1.16 7.26 -10.82
C ALA A 54 -1.75 7.05 -9.42
N LEU A 55 -2.78 6.20 -9.29
CA LEU A 55 -3.35 5.83 -7.99
C LEU A 55 -2.34 5.06 -7.12
N ALA A 56 -1.56 4.14 -7.69
CA ALA A 56 -0.53 3.41 -6.94
C ALA A 56 0.52 4.37 -6.36
N VAL A 57 1.02 5.30 -7.17
CA VAL A 57 1.97 6.33 -6.73
C VAL A 57 1.38 7.22 -5.63
N ALA A 58 0.11 7.63 -5.76
CA ALA A 58 -0.56 8.41 -4.72
C ALA A 58 -0.70 7.64 -3.39
N LEU A 59 -0.91 6.33 -3.48
CA LEU A 59 -1.01 5.45 -2.31
C LEU A 59 0.34 5.29 -1.62
N GLU A 60 1.43 5.17 -2.37
CA GLU A 60 2.80 5.15 -1.83
C GLU A 60 3.13 6.43 -1.05
N PHE A 61 2.76 7.61 -1.59
CA PHE A 61 2.91 8.88 -0.88
C PHE A 61 2.08 8.95 0.42
N LYS A 62 0.83 8.44 0.39
CA LYS A 62 0.00 8.36 1.60
C LYS A 62 0.55 7.39 2.64
N LEU A 63 1.03 6.23 2.23
CA LEU A 63 1.67 5.27 3.11
C LEU A 63 2.93 5.86 3.75
N GLY A 64 3.76 6.56 2.98
CA GLY A 64 4.92 7.28 3.52
C GLY A 64 4.54 8.33 4.57
N ALA A 65 3.48 9.09 4.34
CA ALA A 65 2.97 10.06 5.30
C ALA A 65 2.44 9.41 6.60
N GLU A 66 1.73 8.29 6.47
CA GLU A 66 1.20 7.51 7.60
C GLU A 66 2.33 6.94 8.47
N ILE A 67 3.39 6.42 7.82
CA ILE A 67 4.59 5.91 8.49
C ILE A 67 5.29 7.06 9.23
N LEU A 68 5.48 8.22 8.60
CA LEU A 68 6.09 9.38 9.25
C LEU A 68 5.28 9.89 10.45
N LYS A 69 3.93 9.91 10.36
CA LYS A 69 3.07 10.29 11.49
C LYS A 69 3.15 9.30 12.64
N THR A 70 3.17 8.00 12.36
CA THR A 70 3.28 6.96 13.39
C THR A 70 4.66 6.94 14.07
N LEU A 71 5.72 7.27 13.34
CA LEU A 71 7.09 7.42 13.88
C LEU A 71 7.25 8.57 14.88
N VAL A 72 6.36 9.57 14.86
CA VAL A 72 6.41 10.74 15.76
C VAL A 72 5.60 10.53 17.04
N ILE A 73 4.59 9.65 16.99
CA ILE A 73 3.56 9.51 18.04
C ILE A 73 3.86 8.34 19.00
N GLN A 74 4.75 7.42 18.62
CA GLN A 74 5.27 6.34 19.50
C GLN A 74 6.77 6.55 19.77
N THR A 75 7.27 6.13 20.93
CA THR A 75 8.72 5.97 21.13
C THR A 75 9.22 4.89 20.15
N LEU A 76 10.37 5.12 19.50
CA LEU A 76 10.91 4.20 18.47
C LEU A 76 10.99 2.75 18.97
N ASP A 77 11.24 2.54 20.26
CA ASP A 77 11.27 1.23 20.90
C ASP A 77 9.92 0.50 20.83
N GLU A 78 8.81 1.20 21.07
CA GLU A 78 7.47 0.62 21.01
C GLU A 78 7.08 0.26 19.57
N LEU A 79 7.45 1.10 18.60
CA LEU A 79 7.20 0.85 17.18
C LEU A 79 8.00 -0.36 16.66
N ILE A 80 9.28 -0.49 17.07
CA ILE A 80 10.12 -1.62 16.70
C ILE A 80 9.56 -2.92 17.29
N ILE A 81 9.12 -2.91 18.54
CA ILE A 81 8.50 -4.07 19.18
C ILE A 81 7.22 -4.47 18.43
N LEU A 82 6.36 -3.51 18.13
CA LEU A 82 5.09 -3.76 17.45
C LEU A 82 5.30 -4.26 16.01
N GLY A 83 6.20 -3.62 15.25
CA GLY A 83 6.56 -4.03 13.90
C GLY A 83 7.18 -5.43 13.87
N SER A 84 8.02 -5.76 14.84
CA SER A 84 8.62 -7.09 14.98
C SER A 84 7.58 -8.18 15.24
N ILE A 85 6.59 -7.91 16.10
CA ILE A 85 5.49 -8.85 16.37
C ILE A 85 4.65 -9.11 15.10
N VAL A 86 4.35 -8.06 14.33
CA VAL A 86 3.58 -8.19 13.07
C VAL A 86 4.33 -9.05 12.04
N LEU A 87 5.65 -8.84 11.91
CA LEU A 87 6.50 -9.60 10.99
C LEU A 87 6.60 -11.07 11.40
N LEU A 88 6.78 -11.35 12.71
CA LEU A 88 6.79 -12.71 13.24
C LEU A 88 5.45 -13.42 13.01
N ARG A 89 4.33 -12.72 13.19
CA ARG A 89 2.99 -13.27 12.91
C ARG A 89 2.82 -13.64 11.44
N ALA A 90 3.29 -12.81 10.52
CA ALA A 90 3.25 -13.10 9.09
C ALA A 90 4.09 -14.34 8.74
N ALA A 91 5.30 -14.46 9.30
CA ALA A 91 6.18 -15.60 9.08
C ALA A 91 5.57 -16.92 9.60
N LEU A 92 5.07 -16.93 10.84
CA LEU A 92 4.41 -18.12 11.43
C LEU A 92 3.19 -18.56 10.62
N THR A 93 2.33 -17.61 10.28
CA THR A 93 1.10 -17.89 9.51
C THR A 93 1.44 -18.47 8.13
N PHE A 94 2.49 -17.95 7.48
CA PHE A 94 2.94 -18.42 6.18
C PHE A 94 3.52 -19.84 6.25
N ILE A 95 4.34 -20.13 7.25
CA ILE A 95 4.91 -21.47 7.48
C ILE A 95 3.79 -22.49 7.66
N ILE A 96 2.80 -22.19 8.50
CA ILE A 96 1.66 -23.09 8.74
C ILE A 96 0.87 -23.32 7.44
N HIS A 97 0.62 -22.26 6.66
CA HIS A 97 -0.10 -22.38 5.40
C HIS A 97 0.63 -23.29 4.40
N TRP A 98 1.96 -23.19 4.33
CA TRP A 98 2.78 -24.04 3.47
C TRP A 98 2.82 -25.50 3.91
N GLU A 99 2.88 -25.75 5.22
CA GLU A 99 2.84 -27.09 5.79
C GLU A 99 1.50 -27.78 5.45
N ILE A 100 0.37 -27.09 5.67
CA ILE A 100 -0.97 -27.61 5.35
C ILE A 100 -1.11 -27.93 3.86
N VAL A 101 -0.60 -27.07 2.98
CA VAL A 101 -0.65 -27.30 1.52
C VAL A 101 0.22 -28.49 1.11
N SER A 102 1.41 -28.64 1.70
CA SER A 102 2.32 -29.77 1.43
C SER A 102 1.72 -31.09 1.88
N ASP A 103 1.14 -31.14 3.08
CA ASP A 103 0.51 -32.35 3.62
C ASP A 103 -0.73 -32.75 2.82
N SER A 104 -1.54 -31.78 2.38
CA SER A 104 -2.70 -32.06 1.51
C SER A 104 -2.32 -32.67 0.16
N LYS A 105 -1.09 -32.41 -0.31
CA LYS A 105 -0.57 -32.97 -1.57
C LYS A 105 -0.04 -34.39 -1.38
N SER A 106 0.56 -34.68 -0.22
CA SER A 106 1.03 -36.02 0.14
C SER A 106 -0.13 -37.02 0.31
N SER A 107 -1.25 -36.59 0.90
CA SER A 107 -2.43 -37.45 1.09
C SER A 107 -3.17 -37.83 -0.21
N LYS A 108 -3.02 -37.07 -1.31
CA LYS A 108 -3.62 -37.41 -2.61
C LYS A 108 -2.82 -38.45 -3.40
N VAL A 109 -1.54 -38.65 -3.09
CA VAL A 109 -0.67 -39.62 -3.78
C VAL A 109 -0.89 -41.03 -3.23
N LEU A 110 -1.31 -41.17 -1.97
CA LEU A 110 -1.60 -42.45 -1.31
C LEU A 110 -3.05 -42.95 -1.47
N GLY A 111 -3.93 -42.16 -2.10
CA GLY A 111 -5.35 -42.50 -2.32
C GLY A 111 -5.71 -42.86 -3.76
N GLN A 112 -4.72 -43.09 -4.63
CA GLN A 112 -4.88 -43.55 -6.02
C GLN A 112 -4.11 -44.85 -6.31
N GLU A 113 -3.98 -45.73 -5.32
CA GLU A 113 -3.65 -47.16 -5.52
C GLU A 113 -4.88 -48.04 -5.24
#